data_AF-A0A081B8M5-F1
#
_entry.id   AF-A0A081B8M5-F1
#
_cell.length_a   1.000
_cell.length_b   1.000
_cell.length_c   1.000
_cell.angle_alpha   90.00
_cell.angle_beta   90.00
_cell.angle_gamma   90.00
#
_symmetry.space_group_name_H-M   'P 1'
#
loop_
_entity.id
_entity.type
_entity.pdbx_description
1 polymer ?
#
loop_
_entity_poly.entity_id
_entity_poly.type
_entity_poly.pdbx_seq_one_letter_code
_entity_poly.pdbx_strand_id
1 'polypeptide(L)'
;MPDISTAAENQVTLADMRYGEKGRIASIASQTAENDAGLAARLLELGIMEGAEIEALHRSPFGGDPMSVKVDRTIIALRRADAGTIIIERLNGN
;
A
#
# COMPACT_ATOMS: atom_id res chain seq x y z
N MET A 1 16.44 11.09 -22.66
CA MET A 1 16.48 11.09 -21.19
C MET A 1 15.08 11.41 -20.69
N PRO A 2 14.38 10.51 -20.00
CA PRO A 2 13.15 10.85 -19.29
C PRO A 2 13.46 11.28 -17.86
N ASP A 3 12.76 12.32 -17.43
CA ASP A 3 12.81 12.98 -16.13
C ASP A 3 12.43 12.02 -15.00
N ILE A 4 13.34 11.76 -14.06
CA ILE A 4 13.10 10.98 -12.84
C ILE A 4 12.90 11.88 -11.61
N SER A 5 12.77 13.20 -11.79
CA SER A 5 12.87 14.17 -10.69
C SER A 5 11.53 14.46 -10.00
N THR A 6 10.40 13.95 -10.50
CA THR A 6 9.06 14.30 -9.96
C THR A 6 8.38 13.17 -9.18
N ALA A 7 8.91 11.94 -9.18
CA ALA A 7 8.24 10.79 -8.54
C ALA A 7 8.47 10.70 -7.02
N ALA A 8 9.64 11.12 -6.52
CA ALA A 8 10.01 10.92 -5.12
C ALA A 8 9.24 11.82 -4.13
N GLU A 9 8.76 12.99 -4.56
CA GLU A 9 8.09 13.93 -3.67
C GLU A 9 6.61 13.58 -3.40
N ASN A 10 6.02 12.66 -4.17
CA ASN A 10 4.60 12.27 -4.01
C ASN A 10 4.42 10.83 -3.49
N GLN A 11 5.46 10.26 -2.90
CA GLN A 11 5.42 8.94 -2.27
C GLN A 11 5.07 9.03 -0.78
N VAL A 12 4.10 8.25 -0.35
CA VAL A 12 3.70 8.09 1.05
C VAL A 12 3.59 6.61 1.38
N THR A 13 3.63 6.25 2.65
CA THR A 13 3.32 4.87 3.02
C THR A 13 1.82 4.65 2.99
N LEU A 14 1.39 3.40 2.74
CA LEU A 14 -0.03 3.05 2.81
C LEU A 14 -0.63 3.36 4.21
N ALA A 15 0.18 3.29 5.27
CA ALA A 15 -0.23 3.68 6.62
C ALA A 15 -0.47 5.19 6.80
N ASP A 16 0.08 6.03 5.92
CA ASP A 16 -0.05 7.49 5.92
C ASP A 16 -1.13 7.99 4.96
N MET A 17 -1.59 7.13 4.02
CA MET A 17 -2.70 7.46 3.14
C MET A 17 -3.98 7.80 3.91
N ARG A 18 -4.69 8.83 3.43
CA ARG A 18 -5.97 9.24 4.00
C ARG A 18 -7.10 8.36 3.50
N TYR A 19 -8.20 8.30 4.27
CA TYR A 19 -9.40 7.60 3.84
C TYR A 19 -9.92 8.14 2.50
N GLY A 20 -10.20 7.23 1.56
CA GLY A 20 -10.64 7.54 0.20
C GLY A 20 -9.53 8.04 -0.72
N GLU A 21 -8.29 8.12 -0.23
CA GLU A 21 -7.15 8.47 -1.07
C GLU A 21 -6.78 7.30 -1.97
N LYS A 22 -6.41 7.64 -3.21
CA LYS A 22 -5.97 6.70 -4.23
C LYS A 22 -4.51 6.92 -4.54
N GLY A 23 -3.82 5.82 -4.78
CA GLY A 23 -2.45 5.83 -5.20
C GLY A 23 -2.07 4.54 -5.89
N ARG A 24 -0.81 4.46 -6.26
CA ARG A 24 -0.24 3.31 -6.94
C ARG A 24 0.90 2.75 -6.12
N ILE A 25 0.97 1.44 -5.96
CA ILE A 25 2.09 0.82 -5.24
C ILE A 25 3.38 1.11 -6.01
N ALA A 26 4.29 1.89 -5.40
CA ALA A 26 5.58 2.21 -5.98
C ALA A 26 6.59 1.10 -5.66
N SER A 27 6.68 0.70 -4.38
CA SER A 27 7.52 -0.40 -3.91
C SER A 27 7.00 -0.96 -2.59
N ILE A 28 7.37 -2.20 -2.29
CA ILE A 28 6.99 -2.87 -1.04
C ILE A 28 8.28 -3.21 -0.29
N ALA A 29 8.56 -2.50 0.80
CA ALA A 29 9.70 -2.80 1.66
C ALA A 29 9.33 -3.99 2.56
N SER A 30 9.32 -5.21 2.03
CA SER A 30 9.03 -6.40 2.85
C SER A 30 9.95 -6.38 4.08
N GLN A 31 9.38 -6.18 5.28
CA GLN A 31 10.19 -6.05 6.48
C GLN A 31 10.99 -7.33 6.65
N THR A 32 12.30 -7.17 6.61
CA THR A 32 13.31 -8.20 6.79
C THR A 32 13.17 -8.81 8.18
N ALA A 33 12.44 -9.91 8.27
CA ALA A 33 12.57 -10.87 9.35
C ALA A 33 12.65 -12.25 8.71
N GLU A 34 13.63 -13.05 9.13
CA GLU A 34 14.03 -14.32 8.53
C GLU A 34 12.96 -15.45 8.60
N ASN A 35 11.69 -15.10 8.87
CA ASN A 35 10.51 -15.97 8.86
C ASN A 35 9.46 -15.59 7.78
N ASP A 36 9.71 -14.57 6.95
CA ASP A 36 8.68 -13.91 6.12
C ASP A 36 8.62 -14.32 4.64
N ALA A 37 9.29 -15.39 4.23
CA ALA A 37 9.15 -15.91 2.86
C ALA A 37 7.68 -16.19 2.48
N GLY A 38 6.83 -16.49 3.48
CA GLY A 38 5.39 -16.67 3.29
C GLY A 38 4.58 -15.37 3.15
N LEU A 39 5.00 -14.25 3.77
CA LEU A 39 4.25 -13.00 3.71
C LEU A 39 4.39 -12.32 2.35
N ALA A 40 5.61 -12.22 1.83
CA ALA A 40 5.85 -11.66 0.49
C ALA A 40 5.12 -12.49 -0.59
N ALA A 41 5.16 -13.82 -0.48
CA ALA A 41 4.41 -14.71 -1.37
C ALA A 41 2.89 -14.47 -1.25
N ARG A 42 2.37 -14.33 -0.02
CA ARG A 42 0.95 -14.05 0.21
C ARG A 42 0.52 -12.68 -0.30
N LEU A 43 1.35 -11.64 -0.17
CA LEU A 43 1.09 -10.31 -0.72
C LEU A 43 1.01 -10.37 -2.25
N LEU A 44 1.93 -11.10 -2.89
CA LEU A 44 1.88 -11.35 -4.34
C LEU A 44 0.64 -12.14 -4.76
N GLU A 45 0.27 -13.21 -4.04
CA GLU A 45 -0.96 -13.97 -4.29
C GLU A 45 -2.22 -13.12 -4.12
N LEU A 46 -2.18 -12.14 -3.22
CA LEU A 46 -3.28 -11.18 -3.00
C LEU A 46 -3.33 -10.08 -4.07
N GLY A 47 -2.36 -10.02 -4.99
CA GLY A 47 -2.27 -8.98 -6.02
C GLY A 47 -1.67 -7.66 -5.54
N ILE A 48 -1.04 -7.65 -4.36
CA ILE A 48 -0.29 -6.51 -3.84
C ILE A 48 1.08 -6.53 -4.50
N MET A 49 1.17 -5.86 -5.65
CA MET A 49 2.37 -5.79 -6.47
C MET A 49 2.65 -4.35 -6.89
N GLU A 50 3.92 -4.08 -7.22
CA GLU A 50 4.34 -2.79 -7.78
C GLU A 50 3.52 -2.46 -9.02
N GLY A 51 3.02 -1.23 -9.08
CA GLY A 51 2.16 -0.74 -10.14
C GLY A 51 0.66 -1.06 -9.97
N ALA A 52 0.23 -1.73 -8.90
CA ALA A 52 -1.20 -1.91 -8.62
C ALA A 52 -1.84 -0.61 -8.10
N GLU A 53 -3.08 -0.34 -8.51
CA GLU A 53 -3.88 0.77 -7.96
C GLU A 53 -4.46 0.36 -6.61
N ILE A 54 -4.27 1.22 -5.62
CA ILE A 54 -4.75 1.02 -4.25
C ILE A 54 -5.55 2.23 -3.78
N GLU A 55 -6.62 1.96 -3.05
CA GLU A 55 -7.50 2.94 -2.43
C GLU A 55 -7.62 2.64 -0.94
N ALA A 56 -7.32 3.63 -0.10
CA ALA A 56 -7.39 3.46 1.34
C ALA A 56 -8.86 3.48 1.82
N LEU A 57 -9.43 2.29 2.03
CA LEU A 57 -10.79 2.10 2.52
C LEU A 57 -10.85 1.93 4.04
N HIS A 58 -10.30 2.87 4.81
CA HIS A 58 -10.36 2.88 6.28
C HIS A 58 -11.75 2.48 6.82
N ARG A 59 -11.83 1.27 7.40
CA ARG A 59 -13.05 0.76 8.04
C ARG A 59 -12.65 -0.19 9.17
N SER A 60 -12.48 0.36 10.37
CA SER A 60 -12.32 -0.42 11.60
C SER A 60 -13.24 0.19 12.67
N PRO A 61 -14.46 -0.35 12.86
CA PRO A 61 -15.38 0.16 13.89
C PRO A 61 -14.95 -0.19 15.33
N PHE A 62 -13.99 -1.10 15.50
CA PHE A 62 -13.46 -1.53 16.80
C PHE A 62 -11.92 -1.60 16.75
N GLY A 63 -11.22 -0.64 17.37
CA GLY A 63 -9.82 -0.81 17.76
C GLY A 63 -8.71 -0.28 16.82
N GLY A 64 -9.03 0.35 15.68
CA GLY A 64 -8.03 1.10 14.88
C GLY A 64 -7.01 0.29 14.07
N ASP A 65 -7.09 -1.04 14.10
CA ASP A 65 -6.32 -1.99 13.27
C ASP A 65 -7.14 -3.29 13.13
N PRO A 66 -7.19 -3.96 11.95
CA PRO A 66 -6.45 -3.70 10.70
C PRO A 66 -7.10 -2.64 9.80
N MET A 67 -6.31 -2.02 8.93
CA MET A 67 -6.75 -1.05 7.92
C MET A 67 -7.29 -1.78 6.67
N SER A 68 -8.49 -1.45 6.24
CA SER A 68 -9.04 -1.95 4.98
C SER A 68 -8.53 -1.11 3.82
N VAL A 69 -8.01 -1.76 2.80
CA VAL A 69 -7.49 -1.14 1.57
C VAL A 69 -8.08 -1.90 0.38
N LYS A 70 -8.42 -1.20 -0.68
CA LYS A 70 -8.91 -1.80 -1.91
C LYS A 70 -7.81 -1.77 -2.94
N VAL A 71 -7.39 -2.94 -3.39
CA VAL A 71 -6.41 -3.12 -4.44
C VAL A 71 -7.17 -3.61 -5.66
N ASP A 72 -7.18 -2.80 -6.72
CA ASP A 72 -7.99 -3.03 -7.93
C ASP A 72 -9.49 -3.25 -7.59
N ARG A 73 -9.97 -4.50 -7.61
CA ARG A 73 -11.35 -4.89 -7.26
C ARG A 73 -11.48 -5.65 -5.94
N THR A 74 -10.36 -5.90 -5.24
CA THR A 74 -10.31 -6.72 -4.03
C THR A 74 -10.13 -5.84 -2.80
N ILE A 75 -10.92 -6.06 -1.75
CA ILE A 75 -10.75 -5.40 -0.46
C ILE A 75 -9.92 -6.30 0.43
N ILE A 76 -8.78 -5.80 0.87
CA ILE A 76 -7.80 -6.50 1.70
C ILE A 76 -7.69 -5.77 3.02
N ALA A 77 -7.78 -6.51 4.13
CA ALA A 77 -7.48 -5.98 5.46
C ALA A 77 -5.99 -6.17 5.72
N LEU A 78 -5.26 -5.07 5.85
CA LEU A 78 -3.83 -5.06 6.08
C LEU A 78 -3.54 -4.44 7.45
N ARG A 79 -2.65 -5.04 8.24
CA ARG A 79 -2.24 -4.44 9.52
C ARG A 79 -1.49 -3.14 9.25
N ARG A 80 -1.62 -2.18 10.16
CA ARG A 80 -0.90 -0.90 10.10
C ARG A 80 0.62 -1.10 10.04
N ALA A 81 1.14 -2.16 10.67
CA ALA A 81 2.56 -2.54 10.62
C ALA A 81 3.02 -2.90 9.19
N ASP A 82 2.22 -3.66 8.45
CA ASP A 82 2.51 -4.01 7.05
C ASP A 82 2.26 -2.81 6.11
N ALA A 83 1.21 -2.03 6.36
CA ALA A 83 0.93 -0.82 5.60
C ALA A 83 2.06 0.23 5.70
N GLY A 84 2.79 0.25 6.81
CA GLY A 84 3.96 1.13 7.00
C GLY A 84 5.15 0.76 6.11
N THR A 85 5.11 -0.41 5.46
CA THR A 85 6.20 -0.90 4.60
C THR A 85 5.90 -0.76 3.12
N ILE A 86 4.64 -0.54 2.76
CA ILE A 86 4.19 -0.37 1.38
C ILE A 86 4.30 1.11 1.01
N ILE A 87 5.12 1.41 0.02
CA ILE A 87 5.30 2.75 -0.55
C ILE A 87 4.30 2.93 -1.68
N ILE A 88 3.51 3.99 -1.57
CA ILE A 88 2.45 4.37 -2.50
C ILE A 88 2.80 5.72 -3.13
N GLU A 89 2.77 5.79 -4.44
CA GLU A 89 2.76 7.02 -5.20
C GLU A 89 1.33 7.56 -5.26
N ARG A 90 1.08 8.73 -4.66
CA ARG A 90 -0.26 9.33 -4.67
C ARG A 90 -0.64 9.70 -6.10
N LEU A 91 -1.82 9.27 -6.52
CA LEU A 91 -2.39 9.72 -7.79
C LEU A 91 -3.21 10.96 -7.46
N ASN A 92 -2.62 12.14 -7.68
CA ASN A 92 -3.33 13.41 -7.50
C ASN A 92 -4.46 13.47 -8.55
N GLY A 93 -5.67 13.09 -8.14
CA GLY A 93 -6.87 13.26 -8.93
C GLY A 93 -7.15 14.75 -9.09
N ASN A 94 -6.99 15.25 -10.32
CA ASN A 94 -7.33 16.60 -10.74
C ASN A 94 -8.86 16.82 -10.77
#